data_AF-A0A952A8F3-F1
#
_entry.id   AF-A0A952A8F3-F1
#
_cell.length_a   1.000
_cell.length_b   1.000
_cell.length_c   1.000
_cell.angle_alpha   90.00
_cell.angle_beta   90.00
_cell.angle_gamma   90.00
#
_symmetry.space_group_name_H-M   'P 1'
#
loop_
_entity.id
_entity.type
_entity.pdbx_description
1 polymer ?
#
loop_
_entity_poly.entity_id
_entity_poly.type
_entity_poly.pdbx_seq_one_letter_code
_entity_poly.pdbx_strand_id
1 'polypeptide(L)' 'MPRRITSFSNETIKRIRSLEQKKYRRAEGRFMAEGMRIVAEAAEAGCTAETLVFAEDMAEHALLRRLVAE' A
#
# COMPACT_ATOMS: atom_id res chain seq x y z
N MET A 1 -3.08 2.73 14.24
CA MET A 1 -4.08 3.61 13.62
C MET A 1 -3.52 4.19 12.34
N PRO A 2 -4.29 4.25 11.24
CA PRO A 2 -3.82 4.76 9.95
C PRO A 2 -3.55 6.26 10.00
N ARG A 3 -2.50 6.70 9.30
CA ARG A 3 -2.14 8.13 9.15
C ARG A 3 -2.88 8.72 7.94
N ARG A 4 -3.75 9.70 8.17
CA ARG A 4 -4.47 10.40 7.08
C ARG A 4 -3.53 11.35 6.34
N ILE A 5 -3.52 11.27 5.01
CA ILE A 5 -2.72 12.13 4.12
C ILE A 5 -3.65 12.69 3.05
N THR A 6 -3.71 14.03 2.94
CA THR A 6 -4.53 14.73 1.93
C THR A 6 -3.68 15.54 0.94
N SER A 7 -2.40 15.77 1.23
CA SER A 7 -1.52 16.57 0.37
C SER A 7 -0.85 15.73 -0.72
N PHE A 8 -0.96 16.17 -1.97
CA PHE A 8 -0.19 15.63 -3.10
C PHE A 8 1.32 15.89 -2.98
N SER A 9 1.73 16.90 -2.21
CA SER A 9 3.16 17.19 -2.00
C SER A 9 3.80 16.29 -0.94
N ASN A 10 3.05 15.39 -0.32
CA ASN A 10 3.57 14.51 0.72
C ASN A 10 4.66 13.56 0.17
N GLU A 11 5.84 13.58 0.81
CA GLU A 11 7.00 12.78 0.36
C GLU A 11 6.75 11.27 0.39
N THR A 12 5.93 10.75 1.33
CA THR A 12 5.56 9.33 1.34
C THR A 12 4.78 8.94 0.09
N ILE A 13 3.79 9.76 -0.31
CA ILE A 13 3.00 9.52 -1.52
C ILE A 13 3.86 9.65 -2.78
N LYS A 14 4.74 10.65 -2.86
CA LYS A 14 5.68 10.79 -3.98
C LYS A 14 6.60 9.58 -4.10
N ARG A 15 7.12 9.09 -2.97
CA ARG A 15 7.97 7.89 -2.93
C ARG A 15 7.22 6.66 -3.40
N ILE A 16 5.99 6.42 -2.93
CA ILE A 16 5.20 5.26 -3.36
C ILE A 16 4.94 5.30 -4.88
N ARG A 17 4.53 6.46 -5.42
CA ARG A 17 4.34 6.65 -6.87
C ARG A 17 5.63 6.45 -7.67
N SER A 18 6.79 6.79 -7.10
CA SER A 18 8.07 6.59 -7.79
C SER A 18 8.34 5.11 -8.11
N LEU A 19 7.79 4.17 -7.34
CA LEU A 19 7.96 2.72 -7.52
C LEU A 19 7.33 2.20 -8.83
N GLU A 20 6.52 3.00 -9.54
CA GLU A 20 6.11 2.69 -10.92
C GLU A 20 7.30 2.63 -11.89
N GLN A 21 8.38 3.36 -11.59
CA GLN A 21 9.57 3.39 -12.44
C GLN A 21 10.60 2.34 -12.02
N LYS A 22 11.14 1.63 -13.00
CA LYS A 22 12.12 0.54 -12.81
C LYS A 22 13.38 0.98 -12.05
N LYS A 23 13.84 2.22 -12.23
CA LYS A 23 15.00 2.78 -11.53
C LYS A 23 14.80 2.77 -10.02
N TYR A 24 13.65 3.27 -9.55
CA TYR A 24 13.36 3.34 -8.12
C TYR A 24 13.11 1.96 -7.52
N ARG A 25 12.41 1.05 -8.23
CA ARG A 25 12.27 -0.34 -7.76
C ARG A 25 13.61 -1.04 -7.53
N ARG A 26 14.55 -0.86 -8.47
CA ARG A 26 15.90 -1.44 -8.36
C ARG A 26 16.71 -0.83 -7.23
N ALA A 27 16.63 0.49 -7.07
CA ALA A 27 17.35 1.20 -6.01
C ALA A 27 16.82 0.85 -4.62
N GLU A 28 15.50 0.71 -4.47
CA GLU A 28 14.85 0.53 -3.17
C GLU A 28 14.56 -0.93 -2.81
N GLY A 29 14.68 -1.86 -3.78
CA GLY A 29 14.30 -3.27 -3.60
C GLY A 29 12.79 -3.46 -3.33
N ARG A 30 11.96 -2.49 -3.74
CA ARG A 30 10.52 -2.43 -3.44
C ARG A 30 9.69 -2.26 -4.70
N PHE A 31 8.41 -2.59 -4.59
CA PHE A 31 7.43 -2.39 -5.64
C PHE A 31 6.07 -2.01 -5.05
N MET A 32 5.19 -1.49 -5.89
CA MET A 32 3.81 -1.22 -5.55
C MET A 32 2.92 -2.32 -6.15
N ALA A 33 2.02 -2.88 -5.35
CA ALA A 33 0.96 -3.78 -5.78
C ALA A 33 -0.38 -3.07 -5.58
N GLU A 34 -1.22 -3.07 -6.61
CA GLU A 34 -2.54 -2.45 -6.58
C GLU A 34 -3.63 -3.49 -6.76
N GLY A 35 -4.82 -3.18 -6.25
CA GLY A 35 -5.99 -4.07 -6.33
C GLY A 35 -6.19 -4.88 -5.06
N MET A 36 -7.40 -4.81 -4.55
CA MET A 36 -7.79 -5.42 -3.29
C MET A 36 -7.53 -6.94 -3.24
N ARG A 37 -7.82 -7.64 -4.35
CA ARG A 37 -7.59 -9.08 -4.47
C ARG A 37 -6.11 -9.44 -4.41
N ILE A 38 -5.26 -8.71 -5.15
CA ILE A 38 -3.80 -8.96 -5.19
C ILE A 38 -3.19 -8.79 -3.79
N VAL A 39 -3.59 -7.73 -3.08
CA VAL A 39 -3.10 -7.46 -1.72
C VAL A 39 -3.54 -8.55 -0.74
N ALA A 40 -4.79 -9.02 -0.83
CA ALA A 40 -5.26 -10.09 0.04
C ALA A 40 -4.62 -11.45 -0.24
N GLU A 41 -4.46 -11.82 -1.51
CA GLU A 41 -3.76 -13.06 -1.89
C GLU A 41 -2.29 -13.02 -1.44
N ALA A 42 -1.63 -11.85 -1.53
CA ALA A 42 -0.27 -11.69 -1.02
C ALA A 42 -0.20 -11.88 0.50
N ALA A 43 -1.11 -11.27 1.25
CA ALA A 43 -1.18 -11.45 2.70
C ALA A 43 -1.44 -12.91 3.10
N GLU A 44 -2.37 -13.59 2.41
CA GLU A 44 -2.66 -15.02 2.62
C GLU A 44 -1.45 -15.92 2.29
N ALA A 45 -0.61 -15.52 1.33
CA ALA A 45 0.63 -16.20 1.00
C ALA A 45 1.80 -15.87 1.97
N GLY A 46 1.56 -15.06 3.01
CA GLY A 46 2.60 -14.63 3.96
C GLY A 46 3.48 -13.47 3.45
N CYS A 47 3.14 -12.89 2.30
CA CYS A 47 3.77 -11.68 1.77
C CYS A 47 3.05 -10.43 2.31
N THR A 48 3.41 -10.02 3.53
CA THR A 48 2.82 -8.83 4.15
C THR A 48 3.36 -7.54 3.53
N ALA A 49 2.48 -6.56 3.33
CA ALA A 49 2.87 -5.27 2.80
C ALA A 49 3.61 -4.45 3.86
N GLU A 50 4.78 -3.89 3.52
CA GLU A 50 5.49 -2.94 4.40
C GLU A 50 4.69 -1.65 4.62
N THR A 51 3.88 -1.26 3.63
CA THR A 51 3.02 -0.08 3.71
C THR A 51 1.74 -0.37 2.94
N LEU A 52 0.60 -0.23 3.61
CA LEU A 52 -0.72 -0.31 3.01
C LEU A 52 -1.30 1.10 2.80
N VAL A 53 -1.80 1.38 1.60
CA VAL A 53 -2.47 2.63 1.26
C VAL A 53 -3.88 2.31 0.80
N PHE A 54 -4.86 3.05 1.33
CA PHE A 54 -6.27 2.89 1.01
C PHE A 54 -6.97 4.25 1.06
N ALA A 55 -8.07 4.38 0.33
CA ALA A 55 -8.94 5.55 0.38
C ALA A 55 -9.84 5.50 1.63
N GLU A 56 -10.20 6.67 2.16
CA GLU A 56 -10.91 6.81 3.44
C GLU A 56 -12.27 6.10 3.45
N ASP A 57 -12.96 6.07 2.31
CA ASP A 57 -14.22 5.35 2.09
C ASP A 57 -14.10 3.83 2.19
N MET A 58 -12.89 3.28 2.02
CA MET A 58 -12.62 1.84 2.15
C MET A 58 -12.39 1.39 3.59
N ALA A 59 -12.28 2.30 4.56
CA ALA A 59 -11.93 1.99 5.96
C ALA A 59 -12.87 0.97 6.64
N GLU A 60 -14.13 0.93 6.21
CA GLU A 60 -15.15 0.01 6.74
C GLU A 60 -15.18 -1.35 6.02
N HIS A 61 -14.44 -1.50 4.91
CA HIS A 61 -14.47 -2.72 4.11
C HIS A 61 -13.85 -3.90 4.88
N ALA A 62 -14.60 -5.00 4.99
CA ALA A 62 -14.23 -6.14 5.83
C ALA A 62 -12.83 -6.70 5.55
N LEU A 63 -12.49 -6.84 4.26
CA LEU A 63 -11.17 -7.32 3.84
C LEU A 63 -10.04 -6.35 4.23
N LEU A 64 -10.27 -5.03 4.13
CA LEU A 64 -9.26 -4.06 4.54
C LEU A 64 -9.02 -4.12 6.05
N ARG A 65 -10.10 -4.24 6.84
CA ARG A 65 -9.99 -4.37 8.29
C ARG A 65 -9.18 -5.60 8.71
N ARG A 66 -9.33 -6.72 7.99
CA ARG A 66 -8.49 -7.91 8.18
C ARG A 66 -7.02 -7.58 7.93
N LEU A 67 -6.71 -6.96 6.79
CA LEU A 67 -5.34 -6.61 6.40
C LEU A 67 -4.67 -5.57 7.31
N VAL A 68 -5.43 -4.71 7.98
CA VAL A 68 -4.91 -3.70 8.91
C VAL A 68 -4.70 -4.26 10.33
N ALA A 69 -5.38 -5.38 10.66
CA ALA A 69 -5.30 -6.02 11.97
C ALA A 69 -4.18 -7.07 12.06
N GLU A 70 -3.63 -7.50 10.92
CA GLU A 70 -2.44 -8.34 10.78
C GLU A 70 -1.15 -7.53 11.00
#